data_AF-A0A1K2HD51-F1
#
_entry.id   AF-A0A1K2HD51-F1
#
_cell.length_a   1.000
_cell.length_b   1.000
_cell.length_c   1.000
_cell.angle_alpha   90.00
_cell.angle_beta   90.00
_cell.angle_gamma   90.00
#
_symmetry.space_group_name_H-M   'P 1'
#
loop_
_entity.id
_entity.type
_entity.pdbx_description
1 polymer ?
#
loop_
_entity_poly.entity_id
_entity_poly.type
_entity_poly.pdbx_seq_one_letter_code
_entity_poly.pdbx_strand_id
1 'polypeptide(L)'
;MELDLSKPGAKDERAKLKQFHAILNDTEVVPEQAYRMATTMFPLICFVNNIVALYLSKNYEVIPIFISRAHRHMVERPAPPNAVAYYALLAKYLRQMTFVLRSYSPISEETLQAYIPVEIFAAGSQELPNDYPNCA
;
A
#
# COMPACT_ATOMS: atom_id res chain seq x y z
N MET A 1 -11.93 7.30 13.08
CA MET A 1 -12.26 5.86 12.99
C MET A 1 -11.03 5.06 13.36
N GLU A 2 -11.15 3.97 14.10
CA GLU A 2 -9.99 3.14 14.48
C GLU A 2 -10.09 1.74 13.88
N LEU A 3 -8.95 1.06 13.76
CA LEU A 3 -8.96 -0.35 13.43
C LEU A 3 -9.43 -1.14 14.65
N ASP A 4 -10.25 -2.15 14.42
CA ASP A 4 -10.66 -3.10 15.44
C ASP A 4 -9.52 -4.09 15.73
N LEU A 5 -8.67 -3.72 16.70
CA LEU A 5 -7.53 -4.52 17.13
C LEU A 5 -7.91 -5.68 18.05
N SER A 6 -9.20 -5.84 18.37
CA SER A 6 -9.69 -7.00 19.14
C SER A 6 -9.85 -8.25 18.27
N LYS A 7 -9.98 -8.07 16.95
CA LYS A 7 -10.09 -9.18 16.00
C LYS A 7 -8.80 -10.00 15.95
N PRO A 8 -8.89 -11.34 15.85
CA PRO A 8 -7.73 -12.21 15.65
C PRO A 8 -6.87 -11.76 14.44
N GLY A 9 -5.55 -11.76 14.62
CA GLY A 9 -4.57 -11.35 13.61
C GLY A 9 -4.44 -9.85 13.36
N ALA A 10 -5.33 -8.99 13.89
CA ALA A 10 -5.32 -7.56 13.61
C ALA A 10 -3.99 -6.86 14.00
N LYS A 11 -3.39 -7.29 15.13
CA LYS A 11 -2.11 -6.75 15.61
C LYS A 11 -0.95 -7.14 14.69
N ASP A 12 -0.95 -8.38 14.21
CA ASP A 12 0.11 -8.90 13.34
C ASP A 12 0.05 -8.23 11.97
N GLU A 13 -1.16 -8.06 11.42
CA GLU A 13 -1.35 -7.40 10.12
C GLU A 13 -1.07 -5.89 10.18
N ARG A 14 -1.31 -5.26 11.33
CA ARG A 14 -0.85 -3.89 11.60
C ARG A 14 0.68 -3.81 11.71
N ALA A 15 1.31 -4.74 12.40
CA ALA A 15 2.77 -4.81 12.48
C ALA A 15 3.39 -5.01 11.09
N LYS A 16 2.77 -5.86 10.26
CA LYS A 16 3.15 -6.08 8.87
C LYS A 16 3.05 -4.80 8.03
N LEU A 17 1.97 -4.02 8.17
CA LEU A 17 1.87 -2.71 7.50
C LEU A 17 2.99 -1.75 7.91
N LYS A 18 3.35 -1.73 9.21
CA LYS A 18 4.48 -0.91 9.69
C LYS A 18 5.79 -1.33 9.04
N GLN A 19 6.01 -2.63 8.84
CA GLN A 19 7.18 -3.14 8.14
C GLN A 19 7.16 -2.76 6.65
N PHE A 20 6.03 -2.91 5.96
CA PHE A 20 5.88 -2.38 4.58
C PHE A 20 6.20 -0.88 4.50
N HIS A 21 5.73 -0.07 5.44
CA HIS A 21 6.03 1.37 5.48
C HIS A 21 7.54 1.64 5.67
N ALA A 22 8.23 0.84 6.48
CA ALA A 22 9.68 0.96 6.64
C ALA A 22 10.41 0.62 5.32
N ILE A 23 10.09 -0.52 4.71
CA ILE A 23 10.71 -1.00 3.46
C ILE A 23 10.48 0.00 2.32
N LEU A 24 9.26 0.54 2.19
CA LEU A 24 8.91 1.49 1.13
C LEU A 24 9.63 2.84 1.25
N ASN A 25 10.16 3.18 2.43
CA ASN A 25 10.92 4.42 2.66
C ASN A 25 12.43 4.19 2.70
N ASP A 26 12.90 2.96 2.51
CA ASP A 26 14.31 2.65 2.51
C ASP A 26 14.97 3.18 1.22
N THR A 27 16.08 3.90 1.39
CA THR A 27 16.84 4.50 0.30
C THR A 27 17.44 3.48 -0.67
N GLU A 28 17.64 2.23 -0.24
CA GLU A 28 18.13 1.16 -1.11
C GLU A 28 17.03 0.53 -1.97
N VAL A 29 15.76 0.74 -1.62
CA VAL A 29 14.59 0.23 -2.35
C VAL A 29 13.95 1.25 -3.25
N VAL A 30 13.91 2.52 -2.82
CA VAL A 30 13.29 3.57 -3.61
C VAL A 30 14.16 3.85 -4.84
N PRO A 31 13.60 3.75 -6.07
CA PRO A 31 14.38 3.98 -7.28
C PRO A 31 14.98 5.37 -7.31
N GLU A 32 16.18 5.48 -7.89
CA GLU A 32 16.87 6.75 -8.01
C GLU A 32 15.97 7.78 -8.71
N GLN A 33 15.93 8.99 -8.17
CA GLN A 33 15.13 10.11 -8.69
C GLN A 33 13.60 9.95 -8.61
N ALA A 34 13.06 8.91 -7.96
CA ALA A 34 11.60 8.72 -7.82
C ALA A 34 10.87 9.92 -7.19
N TYR A 35 11.58 10.74 -6.40
CA TYR A 35 11.06 11.96 -5.79
C TYR A 35 11.17 13.22 -6.67
N ARG A 36 11.79 13.15 -7.85
CA ARG A 36 11.85 14.31 -8.76
C ARG A 36 10.54 14.41 -9.54
N MET A 37 9.92 15.59 -9.51
CA MET A 37 8.66 15.88 -10.20
C MET A 37 8.69 15.60 -11.70
N ALA A 38 9.86 15.68 -12.33
CA ALA A 38 10.03 15.38 -13.75
C ALA A 38 9.94 13.88 -14.08
N THR A 39 9.95 12.99 -13.09
CA THR A 39 9.84 11.55 -13.33
C THR A 39 8.39 11.10 -13.44
N THR A 40 8.17 10.10 -14.27
CA THR A 40 6.87 9.42 -14.41
C THR A 40 6.43 8.73 -13.11
N MET A 41 7.36 8.44 -12.21
CA MET A 41 7.11 7.77 -10.93
C MET A 41 6.59 8.72 -9.83
N PHE A 42 6.84 10.02 -9.94
CA PHE A 42 6.50 10.97 -8.89
C PHE A 42 5.01 10.91 -8.45
N PRO A 43 4.02 10.83 -9.38
CA PRO A 43 2.62 10.68 -8.98
C PRO A 43 2.35 9.40 -8.18
N LEU A 44 2.98 8.28 -8.55
CA LEU A 44 2.83 7.01 -7.84
C LEU A 44 3.33 7.12 -6.40
N ILE A 45 4.51 7.73 -6.21
CA ILE A 45 5.08 8.01 -4.89
C ILE A 45 4.13 8.90 -4.07
N CYS A 46 3.58 9.97 -4.67
CA CYS A 46 2.61 10.81 -3.99
C CYS A 46 1.36 10.03 -3.56
N PHE A 47 0.82 9.14 -4.40
CA PHE A 47 -0.35 8.34 -4.02
C PHE A 47 -0.03 7.43 -2.83
N VAL A 48 1.11 6.76 -2.85
CA VAL A 48 1.55 5.87 -1.77
C VAL A 48 1.79 6.64 -0.47
N ASN A 49 2.46 7.78 -0.54
CA ASN A 49 2.69 8.64 0.62
C ASN A 49 1.37 9.16 1.21
N ASN A 50 0.40 9.51 0.36
CA ASN A 50 -0.94 9.87 0.84
C ASN A 50 -1.62 8.70 1.55
N ILE A 51 -1.52 7.47 1.05
CA ILE A 51 -2.05 6.28 1.75
C ILE A 51 -1.42 6.15 3.14
N VAL A 52 -0.09 6.27 3.25
CA VAL A 52 0.63 6.19 4.53
C VAL A 52 0.18 7.30 5.48
N ALA A 53 0.14 8.55 5.01
CA ALA A 53 -0.28 9.70 5.81
C ALA A 53 -1.72 9.55 6.32
N LEU A 54 -2.65 9.12 5.45
CA LEU A 54 -4.04 8.84 5.79
C LEU A 54 -4.16 7.70 6.81
N TYR A 55 -3.37 6.64 6.65
CA TYR A 55 -3.33 5.52 7.59
C TYR A 55 -2.86 5.97 8.98
N LEU A 56 -1.73 6.70 9.05
CA LEU A 56 -1.18 7.22 10.30
C LEU A 56 -2.12 8.23 10.98
N SER A 57 -2.86 9.01 10.18
CA SER A 57 -3.87 9.96 10.65
C SER A 57 -5.24 9.32 10.95
N LYS A 58 -5.36 7.99 10.80
CA LYS A 58 -6.61 7.24 11.01
C LYS A 58 -7.79 7.71 10.11
N ASN A 59 -7.46 8.29 8.96
CA ASN A 59 -8.42 8.74 7.95
C ASN A 59 -8.56 7.66 6.86
N TYR A 60 -9.14 6.53 7.25
CA TYR A 60 -9.17 5.33 6.41
C TYR A 60 -10.13 5.43 5.22
N GLU A 61 -11.20 6.22 5.32
CA GLU A 61 -12.23 6.37 4.28
C GLU A 61 -11.69 6.88 2.94
N VAL A 62 -10.61 7.66 2.98
CA VAL A 62 -10.02 8.26 1.77
C VAL A 62 -8.98 7.34 1.12
N ILE A 63 -8.44 6.37 1.87
CA ILE A 63 -7.39 5.45 1.38
C ILE A 63 -7.81 4.68 0.09
N PRO A 64 -9.04 4.13 -0.03
CA PRO A 64 -9.49 3.41 -1.23
C PRO A 64 -9.29 4.18 -2.53
N ILE A 65 -9.51 5.50 -2.52
CA ILE A 65 -9.33 6.37 -3.68
C ILE A 65 -7.85 6.36 -4.12
N PHE A 66 -6.92 6.45 -3.18
CA PHE A 66 -5.50 6.46 -3.48
C PHE A 66 -4.97 5.08 -3.86
N ILE A 67 -5.53 3.99 -3.32
CA ILE A 67 -5.24 2.62 -3.79
C ILE A 67 -5.62 2.48 -5.26
N SER A 68 -6.83 2.92 -5.62
CA SER A 68 -7.32 2.92 -7.01
C SER A 68 -6.41 3.72 -7.95
N ARG A 69 -6.02 4.92 -7.54
CA ARG A 69 -5.12 5.80 -8.32
C ARG A 69 -3.73 5.21 -8.49
N ALA A 70 -3.15 4.65 -7.42
CA ALA A 70 -1.84 4.00 -7.47
C ALA A 70 -1.86 2.79 -8.41
N HIS A 71 -2.86 1.92 -8.27
CA HIS A 71 -3.02 0.77 -9.14
C HIS A 71 -3.19 1.14 -10.61
N ARG A 72 -4.12 2.06 -10.91
CA ARG A 72 -4.33 2.56 -12.27
C ARG A 72 -3.05 3.13 -12.86
N HIS A 73 -2.30 3.90 -12.08
CA HIS A 73 -1.00 4.42 -12.54
C HIS A 73 -0.04 3.29 -12.92
N MET A 74 0.06 2.24 -12.10
CA MET A 74 0.94 1.10 -12.37
C MET A 74 0.53 0.30 -13.62
N VAL A 75 -0.77 0.22 -13.91
CA VAL A 75 -1.31 -0.42 -15.13
C VAL A 75 -1.02 0.43 -16.37
N GLU A 76 -1.29 1.74 -16.31
CA GLU A 76 -1.10 2.66 -17.44
C GLU A 76 0.37 2.95 -17.72
N ARG A 77 1.23 2.88 -16.70
CA ARG A 77 2.65 3.19 -16.78
C ARG A 77 3.46 2.04 -16.15
N PRO A 78 3.78 1.00 -16.94
CA PRO A 78 4.60 -0.11 -16.49
C PRO A 78 5.93 0.37 -15.89
N ALA A 79 6.46 -0.43 -14.97
CA ALA A 79 7.69 -0.10 -14.27
C ALA A 79 8.87 0.08 -15.25
N PRO A 80 9.65 1.17 -15.14
CA PRO A 80 10.96 1.21 -15.79
C PRO A 80 11.88 0.12 -15.20
N PRO A 81 12.93 -0.30 -15.93
CA PRO A 81 13.78 -1.43 -15.50
C PRO A 81 14.35 -1.30 -14.07
N ASN A 82 14.71 -0.10 -13.65
CA ASN A 82 15.26 0.18 -12.32
C ASN A 82 14.20 0.24 -11.20
N ALA A 83 12.91 0.13 -11.52
CA ALA A 83 11.81 0.24 -10.56
C ALA A 83 10.92 -1.01 -10.50
N VAL A 84 11.25 -2.08 -11.24
CA VAL A 84 10.45 -3.32 -11.27
C VAL A 84 10.25 -3.90 -9.87
N ALA A 85 11.32 -3.99 -9.08
CA ALA A 85 11.25 -4.48 -7.71
C ALA A 85 10.36 -3.59 -6.82
N TYR A 86 10.48 -2.27 -6.96
CA TYR A 86 9.66 -1.30 -6.22
C TYR A 86 8.17 -1.41 -6.58
N TYR A 87 7.85 -1.57 -7.87
CA TYR A 87 6.47 -1.79 -8.30
C TYR A 87 5.89 -3.10 -7.76
N ALA A 88 6.68 -4.17 -7.75
CA ALA A 88 6.25 -5.44 -7.14
C ALA A 88 5.98 -5.30 -5.64
N LEU A 89 6.83 -4.55 -4.92
CA LEU A 89 6.63 -4.23 -3.51
C LEU A 89 5.36 -3.39 -3.29
N LEU A 90 5.15 -2.35 -4.10
CA LEU A 90 3.95 -1.53 -4.04
C LEU A 90 2.67 -2.35 -4.29
N ALA A 91 2.68 -3.25 -5.26
CA ALA A 91 1.53 -4.13 -5.53
C ALA A 91 1.16 -4.97 -4.29
N LYS A 92 2.16 -5.54 -3.61
CA LYS A 92 1.95 -6.26 -2.33
C LYS A 92 1.42 -5.33 -1.24
N TYR A 93 1.99 -4.14 -1.10
CA TYR A 93 1.54 -3.16 -0.12
C TYR A 93 0.08 -2.74 -0.33
N LEU A 94 -0.33 -2.44 -1.57
CA LEU A 94 -1.71 -2.04 -1.88
C LEU A 94 -2.69 -3.15 -1.50
N ARG A 95 -2.39 -4.41 -1.84
CA ARG A 95 -3.20 -5.58 -1.47
C ARG A 95 -3.28 -5.77 0.05
N GLN A 96 -2.15 -5.63 0.74
CA GLN A 96 -2.08 -5.72 2.20
C GLN A 96 -2.92 -4.62 2.87
N MET A 97 -2.81 -3.37 2.41
CA MET A 97 -3.61 -2.26 2.92
C MET A 97 -5.10 -2.52 2.70
N THR A 98 -5.49 -2.97 1.51
CA THR A 98 -6.87 -3.36 1.22
C THR A 98 -7.37 -4.47 2.15
N PHE A 99 -6.56 -5.50 2.38
CA PHE A 99 -6.90 -6.58 3.31
C PHE A 99 -7.15 -6.07 4.73
N VAL A 100 -6.28 -5.18 5.22
CA VAL A 100 -6.43 -4.59 6.56
C VAL A 100 -7.68 -3.71 6.65
N LEU A 101 -7.95 -2.89 5.63
CA LEU A 101 -9.17 -2.07 5.60
C LEU A 101 -10.42 -2.93 5.61
N ARG A 102 -10.49 -3.96 4.76
CA ARG A 102 -11.65 -4.86 4.68
C ARG A 102 -11.88 -5.64 5.98
N SER A 103 -10.81 -6.10 6.62
CA SER A 103 -10.91 -7.04 7.74
C SER A 103 -11.06 -6.33 9.09
N TYR A 104 -10.40 -5.18 9.25
CA TYR A 104 -10.20 -4.56 10.55
C TYR A 104 -10.66 -3.10 10.63
N SER A 105 -11.07 -2.45 9.53
CA SER A 105 -11.64 -1.09 9.59
C SER A 105 -13.17 -1.13 9.70
N PRO A 106 -13.81 -0.04 10.16
CA PRO A 106 -15.27 0.08 10.18
C PRO A 106 -15.88 0.46 8.82
N ILE A 107 -15.08 0.59 7.76
CA ILE A 107 -15.56 0.96 6.42
C ILE A 107 -16.39 -0.19 5.85
N SER A 108 -17.55 0.12 5.28
CA SER A 108 -18.38 -0.89 4.64
C SER A 108 -17.68 -1.50 3.42
N GLU A 109 -17.91 -2.78 3.19
CA GLU A 109 -17.39 -3.49 2.02
C GLU A 109 -17.83 -2.83 0.70
N GLU A 110 -19.08 -2.36 0.62
CA GLU A 110 -19.60 -1.61 -0.53
C GLU A 110 -18.76 -0.36 -0.83
N THR A 111 -18.40 0.40 0.21
CA THR A 111 -17.56 1.60 0.05
C THR A 111 -16.17 1.25 -0.46
N LEU A 112 -15.58 0.15 0.03
CA LEU A 112 -14.28 -0.32 -0.44
C LEU A 112 -14.34 -0.78 -1.90
N GLN A 113 -15.35 -1.57 -2.26
CA GLN A 113 -15.54 -2.10 -3.62
C GLN A 113 -15.88 -1.00 -4.64
N ALA A 114 -16.50 0.10 -4.22
CA ALA A 114 -16.77 1.24 -5.09
C ALA A 114 -15.50 1.91 -5.66
N TYR A 115 -14.37 1.80 -4.96
CA TYR A 115 -13.10 2.44 -5.37
C TYR A 115 -12.00 1.45 -5.70
N ILE A 116 -11.90 0.33 -4.98
CA ILE A 116 -10.78 -0.60 -5.08
C ILE A 116 -11.06 -1.64 -6.16
N PRO A 117 -10.18 -1.79 -7.17
CA PRO A 117 -10.32 -2.80 -8.20
C PRO A 117 -10.40 -4.22 -7.63
N VAL A 118 -11.19 -5.09 -8.28
CA VAL A 118 -11.50 -6.45 -7.81
C VAL A 118 -10.25 -7.30 -7.60
N GLU A 119 -9.23 -7.12 -8.45
CA GLU A 119 -7.95 -7.82 -8.41
C GLU A 119 -7.13 -7.50 -7.16
N ILE A 120 -7.28 -6.30 -6.59
CA ILE A 120 -6.64 -5.93 -5.32
C ILE A 120 -7.53 -6.37 -4.16
N PHE A 121 -8.84 -6.17 -4.31
CA PHE A 121 -9.83 -6.51 -3.28
C PHE A 121 -9.81 -8.00 -2.93
N ALA A 122 -9.68 -8.87 -3.91
CA ALA A 122 -9.68 -10.33 -3.71
C ALA A 122 -8.33 -10.91 -3.24
N ALA A 123 -7.25 -10.14 -3.20
CA ALA A 123 -5.89 -10.67 -3.06
C ALA A 123 -5.53 -11.24 -1.67
N GLY A 124 -6.29 -10.90 -0.63
CA GLY A 124 -6.04 -11.36 0.74
C GLY A 124 -4.77 -10.77 1.39
N SER A 125 -4.39 -11.30 2.55
CA SER A 125 -3.16 -10.92 3.25
C SER A 125 -1.94 -11.23 2.39
N GLN A 126 -0.93 -10.36 2.44
CA GLN A 126 0.30 -10.53 1.68
C GLN A 126 1.46 -10.85 2.61
N GLU A 127 2.44 -11.57 2.07
CA GLU A 127 3.72 -11.78 2.73
C GLU A 127 4.67 -10.62 2.48
N LEU A 128 5.53 -10.37 3.47
CA LEU A 128 6.63 -9.43 3.32
C LEU A 128 7.65 -9.94 2.29
N PRO A 129 8.48 -9.07 1.71
CA PRO A 129 9.59 -9.50 0.88
C PRO A 129 10.59 -10.32 1.71
N ASN A 130 10.94 -11.53 1.25
CA ASN A 130 11.87 -12.43 1.94
C ASN A 130 13.30 -11.87 2.05
N ASP A 131 13.64 -10.90 1.20
CA ASP A 131 15.02 -10.42 1.02
C ASP A 131 15.31 -9.13 1.81
N TYR A 132 14.43 -8.70 2.72
CA TYR A 132 14.63 -7.46 3.48
C TYR A 132 15.30 -7.70 4.86
N PRO A 133 16.56 -7.27 5.06
CA PRO A 133 17.41 -7.76 6.16
C PRO A 133 17.09 -7.21 7.57
N ASN A 134 15.98 -6.48 7.78
CA ASN A 134 15.69 -5.82 9.06
C ASN A 134 14.31 -6.12 9.64
N CYS A 135 13.72 -7.29 9.34
CA CYS A 135 12.49 -7.74 9.99
C CYS A 135 12.78 -8.86 11.00
N ALA A 136 13.56 -8.55 12.04
CA ALA A 136 13.74 -9.36 13.24
C ALA A 136 13.53 -8.50 14.49
#